data_AF-A0A830GKM4-F1
#
_entry.id   AF-A0A830GKM4-F1
#
_cell.length_a   1.000
_cell.length_b   1.000
_cell.length_c   1.000
_cell.angle_alpha   90.00
_cell.angle_beta   90.00
_cell.angle_gamma   90.00
#
_symmetry.space_group_name_H-M   'P 1'
#
loop_
_entity.id
_entity.type
_entity.pdbx_description
1 polymer ?
#
loop_
_entity_poly.entity_id
_entity_poly.type
_entity_poly.pdbx_seq_one_letter_code
_entity_poly.pdbx_strand_id
1 'polypeptide(L)' 'MDTDRLKALVPHYIAMFLLVFLVLATVRAVVGDIGFWVELVIIAAVVFAYRPIVLQLGIGPSEWEE' A
#
# COMPACT_ATOMS: atom_id res chain seq x y z
N MET A 1 0.27 23.27 -12.58
CA MET A 1 0.27 21.94 -11.95
C MET A 1 0.50 22.16 -10.47
N ASP A 2 -0.53 21.91 -9.67
CA ASP A 2 -0.50 22.08 -8.22
C ASP A 2 0.48 21.09 -7.59
N THR A 3 1.73 21.52 -7.49
CA THR A 3 2.83 20.73 -6.91
C THR A 3 2.51 20.29 -5.48
N ASP A 4 1.68 21.04 -4.77
CA ASP A 4 1.30 20.77 -3.38
C ASP A 4 0.32 19.58 -3.28
N ARG A 5 -0.55 19.39 -4.28
CA ARG A 5 -1.42 18.21 -4.46
C ARG A 5 -0.60 16.95 -4.72
N LEU A 6 0.41 17.04 -5.59
CA LEU A 6 1.35 15.93 -5.83
C LEU A 6 2.16 15.58 -4.58
N LYS A 7 2.66 16.58 -3.85
CA LYS A 7 3.44 16.38 -2.61
C LYS A 7 2.62 15.71 -1.51
N ALA A 8 1.31 15.92 -1.45
CA ALA A 8 0.45 15.25 -0.48
C ALA A 8 0.26 13.75 -0.78
N LEU A 9 0.31 13.36 -2.06
CA LEU A 9 0.10 11.98 -2.50
C LEU A 9 1.38 11.13 -2.50
N VAL A 10 2.53 11.75 -2.79
CA VAL A 10 3.84 11.06 -2.85
C VAL A 10 4.15 10.23 -1.60
N PRO A 11 3.96 10.73 -0.35
CA PRO A 11 4.21 9.95 0.86
C PRO A 11 3.38 8.67 0.90
N HIS A 12 2.14 8.70 0.44
CA HIS A 12 1.23 7.55 0.47
C HIS A 12 1.59 6.51 -0.58
N TYR A 13 2.09 6.93 -1.75
CA TYR A 13 2.64 6.00 -2.73
C TYR A 13 3.91 5.32 -2.23
N ILE A 14 4.81 6.07 -1.58
CA ILE A 14 6.01 5.52 -0.97
C ILE A 14 5.63 4.55 0.15
N ALA A 15 4.69 4.93 1.02
CA ALA A 15 4.22 4.08 2.11
C ALA A 15 3.54 2.80 1.60
N MET A 16 2.68 2.88 0.57
CA MET A 16 2.10 1.70 -0.08
C MET A 16 3.19 0.79 -0.65
N PHE A 17 4.16 1.36 -1.36
CA PHE A 17 5.26 0.60 -1.94
C PHE A 17 6.01 -0.15 -0.83
N LEU A 18 6.46 0.57 0.21
CA LEU A 18 7.15 -0.01 1.35
C LEU A 18 6.30 -1.08 2.06
N LEU A 19 4.99 -0.88 2.19
CA LEU A 19 4.07 -1.84 2.79
C LEU A 19 4.02 -3.14 1.98
N VAL A 20 3.92 -3.06 0.65
CA VAL A 20 3.93 -4.24 -0.23
C VAL A 20 5.24 -5.03 -0.04
N PHE A 21 6.39 -4.35 -0.05
CA PHE A 21 7.68 -5.00 0.20
C PHE A 21 7.76 -5.64 1.58
N LEU A 22 7.26 -4.94 2.61
CA LEU A 22 7.26 -5.44 3.98
C LEU A 22 6.41 -6.70 4.11
N VAL A 23 5.20 -6.70 3.53
CA VAL A 23 4.30 -7.85 3.58
C VAL A 23 4.90 -9.03 2.83
N LEU A 24 5.39 -8.84 1.60
CA LEU A 24 6.01 -9.92 0.82
C LEU A 24 7.26 -10.47 1.50
N ALA A 25 8.13 -9.61 2.03
CA ALA A 25 9.32 -10.04 2.77
C ALA A 25 8.95 -10.82 4.04
N THR A 26 7.92 -10.38 4.77
CA THR A 26 7.43 -11.08 5.97
C THR A 26 6.86 -12.45 5.59
N VAL A 27 6.02 -12.52 4.56
CA VAL A 27 5.47 -13.80 4.08
C VAL A 27 6.58 -14.73 3.63
N ARG A 28 7.56 -14.24 2.88
CA ARG A 28 8.72 -15.05 2.44
C ARG A 28 9.57 -15.51 3.62
N ALA A 29 9.76 -14.69 4.64
CA ALA A 29 10.52 -15.05 5.83
C ALA A 29 9.83 -16.12 6.67
N VAL A 30 8.50 -16.15 6.70
CA VAL A 30 7.71 -17.09 7.52
C VAL A 30 7.38 -18.39 6.77
N VAL A 31 7.00 -18.28 5.50
CA VAL A 31 6.47 -19.40 4.70
C VAL A 31 7.52 -19.94 3.70
N GLY A 32 8.59 -19.18 3.44
CA GLY A 32 9.57 -19.48 2.39
C GLY A 32 9.14 -18.94 1.02
N ASP A 33 9.72 -19.49 -0.04
CA ASP A 33 9.37 -19.07 -1.41
C ASP A 33 7.92 -19.44 -1.75
N ILE A 34 7.16 -18.44 -2.17
CA ILE A 34 5.76 -18.59 -2.58
C ILE A 34 5.63 -18.40 -4.09
N GLY A 35 4.69 -19.13 -4.70
CA GLY A 35 4.47 -19.05 -6.14
C GLY A 35 3.91 -17.69 -6.57
N PHE A 36 4.19 -17.29 -7.82
CA PHE A 36 3.78 -16.01 -8.40
C PHE A 36 2.29 -15.66 -8.19
N TRP A 37 1.39 -16.63 -8.34
CA TRP A 37 -0.05 -16.40 -8.15
C TRP A 37 -0.41 -16.00 -6.72
N VAL A 38 0.30 -16.53 -5.73
CA VAL A 38 0.10 -16.19 -4.32
C VAL A 38 0.61 -14.78 -4.05
N GLU A 39 1.78 -14.42 -4.58
CA GLU A 39 2.31 -13.05 -4.49
C GLU A 39 1.35 -12.03 -5.11
N LEU A 40 0.79 -12.33 -6.28
CA LEU A 40 -0.18 -11.45 -6.94
C LEU A 40 -1.43 -11.24 -6.09
N VAL A 41 -1.97 -12.30 -5.48
CA VAL A 41 -3.12 -12.20 -4.57
C VAL A 41 -2.78 -11.37 -3.34
N ILE A 42 -1.59 -11.54 -2.77
CA ILE A 42 -1.13 -10.75 -1.62
C ILE A 42 -1.02 -9.27 -2.00
N ILE A 43 -0.39 -8.95 -3.12
CA ILE A 43 -0.25 -7.58 -3.60
C ILE A 43 -1.63 -6.95 -3.81
N ALA A 44 -2.54 -7.65 -4.49
CA ALA A 44 -3.90 -7.18 -4.68
C ALA A 44 -4.59 -6.91 -3.34
N ALA A 45 -4.53 -7.87 -2.39
CA ALA A 45 -5.11 -7.72 -1.07
C ALA A 45 -4.55 -6.50 -0.32
N VAL A 46 -3.23 -6.29 -0.33
CA VAL A 46 -2.57 -5.16 0.32
C VAL A 46 -3.01 -3.83 -0.30
N VAL A 47 -3.03 -3.74 -1.63
CA VAL A 47 -3.43 -2.51 -2.34
C VAL A 47 -4.89 -2.16 -2.04
N PHE A 48 -5.80 -3.14 -2.09
CA PHE A 48 -7.21 -2.93 -1.78
C PHE A 48 -7.45 -2.64 -0.29
N ALA A 49 -6.66 -3.21 0.61
CA ALA A 49 -6.78 -2.97 2.05
C ALA A 49 -6.14 -1.64 2.50
N TYR A 50 -5.15 -1.13 1.77
CA TYR A 50 -4.45 0.09 2.16
C TYR A 50 -5.37 1.30 2.24
N ARG A 51 -6.23 1.52 1.23
CA ARG A 51 -7.16 2.65 1.20
C ARG A 51 -8.09 2.68 2.43
N PRO A 52 -8.85 1.61 2.76
CA PRO A 52 -9.71 1.61 3.94
C PRO A 52 -8.91 1.75 5.24
N ILE A 53 -7.72 1.15 5.36
CA ILE A 53 -6.87 1.29 6.56
C ILE A 53 -6.43 2.75 6.76
N VAL A 54 -5.95 3.41 5.70
CA VAL A 54 -5.48 4.79 5.76
C VAL A 54 -6.61 5.77 6.09
N LEU A 55 -7.79 5.56 5.51
CA LEU A 55 -8.99 6.34 5.83
C LEU A 55 -9.43 6.12 7.29
N GLN A 56 -9.42 4.87 7.76
CA GLN A 56 -9.78 4.54 9.14
C GLN A 56 -8.80 5.15 10.16
N LEU A 57 -7.53 5.28 9.81
CA LEU A 57 -6.51 5.92 10.64
C LEU A 57 -6.59 7.46 10.63
N GLY A 58 -7.44 8.06 9.79
CA GLY A 58 -7.55 9.52 9.66
C GLY A 58 -6.31 10.18 9.03
N ILE A 59 -5.44 9.39 8.40
CA ILE A 59 -4.24 9.85 7.67
C ILE A 59 -4.55 9.92 6.15
N GLY A 60 -5.80 9.67 5.77
CA GLY A 60 -6.26 9.81 4.40
C GLY A 60 -6.03 11.24 3.88
N PRO A 61 -5.39 11.42 2.72
CA PRO A 61 -5.35 12.73 2.10
C PRO A 61 -6.79 13.09 1.72
N SER A 62 -7.19 14.34 1.95
CA SER A 62 -8.54 14.85 1.67
C SER A 62 -8.99 14.59 0.23
N GLU A 63 -8.04 14.44 -0.68
CA GLU A 63 -8.29 14.18 -2.09
C GLU A 63 -8.80 12.78 -2.41
N TRP A 64 -8.79 11.85 -1.46
CA TRP A 64 -9.40 10.53 -1.66
C TRP A 64 -10.90 10.52 -1.32
N GLU A 65 -11.41 11.60 -0.73
CA GLU A 65 -12.81 11.81 -0.35
C GLU A 65 -13.61 12.61 -1.40
N GLU A 66 -12.96 13.17 -2.43
CA GLU A 66 -13.62 13.82 -3.59
C GLU A 66 -14.07 12.83 -4.68
#